data_AF-A0A8J4DG02-F1
#
_entry.id   AF-A0A8J4DG02-F1
#
_cell.length_a   1.000
_cell.length_b   1.000
_cell.length_c   1.000
_cell.angle_alpha   90.00
_cell.angle_beta   90.00
_cell.angle_gamma   90.00
#
_symmetry.space_group_name_H-M   'P 1'
#
loop_
_entity.id
_entity.type
_entity.pdbx_description
1 polymer ?
#
loop_
_entity_poly.entity_id
_entity_poly.type
_entity_poly.pdbx_seq_one_letter_code
_entity_poly.pdbx_strand_id
1 'polypeptide(L)'
;MAVIHQERVAWEGARVFVSAADADAYWWLSETIEQRLGAAYRARLTATRTQLQQQDQARNLAEIGAWRVFLEDLLHTRPDIQPVVVELIAETSGRLGRR
;
A
#
# COMPACT_ATOMS: atom_id res chain seq x y z
N MET A 1 -10.96 -23.58 -0.45
CA MET A 1 -10.57 -22.53 -1.41
C MET A 1 -10.81 -21.18 -0.75
N ALA A 2 -9.76 -20.45 -0.36
CA ALA A 2 -9.93 -19.16 0.30
C ALA A 2 -10.33 -18.12 -0.75
N VAL A 3 -11.59 -17.70 -0.73
CA VAL A 3 -12.07 -16.57 -1.54
C VAL A 3 -11.36 -15.33 -1.02
N ILE A 4 -10.34 -14.87 -1.73
CA ILE A 4 -9.64 -13.64 -1.38
C ILE A 4 -10.58 -12.48 -1.72
N HIS A 5 -11.26 -11.95 -0.70
CA HIS A 5 -12.11 -10.78 -0.85
C HIS A 5 -11.25 -9.58 -1.26
N GLN A 6 -11.41 -9.11 -2.50
CA GLN A 6 -10.66 -7.99 -3.08
C GLN A 6 -10.77 -6.72 -2.22
N GLU A 7 -11.95 -6.45 -1.66
CA GLU A 7 -12.19 -5.33 -0.73
C GLU A 7 -11.30 -5.40 0.52
N ARG A 8 -11.11 -6.61 1.07
CA ARG A 8 -10.28 -6.81 2.25
C ARG A 8 -8.79 -6.66 1.91
N VAL A 9 -8.36 -7.13 0.74
CA VAL A 9 -6.99 -6.92 0.25
C VAL A 9 -6.72 -5.43 0.01
N ALA A 10 -7.67 -4.71 -0.59
CA ALA A 10 -7.55 -3.27 -0.81
C ALA A 10 -7.44 -2.51 0.52
N TRP A 11 -8.25 -2.87 1.52
CA TRP A 11 -8.21 -2.26 2.85
C TRP A 11 -6.90 -2.54 3.60
N GLU A 12 -6.48 -3.81 3.66
CA GLU A 12 -5.23 -4.22 4.31
C GLU A 12 -4.03 -3.58 3.61
N GLY A 13 -4.03 -3.57 2.28
CA GLY A 13 -3.03 -2.91 1.45
C GLY A 13 -2.90 -1.43 1.76
N ALA A 14 -4.02 -0.72 1.81
CA ALA A 14 -4.02 0.71 2.11
C ALA A 14 -3.40 1.02 3.49
N ARG A 15 -3.80 0.27 4.52
CA ARG A 15 -3.26 0.47 5.87
C ARG A 15 -1.77 0.19 5.94
N VAL A 16 -1.33 -0.91 5.34
CA VAL A 16 0.07 -1.34 5.36
C VAL A 16 0.96 -0.39 4.56
N PHE A 17 0.50 0.07 3.39
CA PHE A 17 1.27 0.98 2.54
C PHE A 17 1.44 2.36 3.18
N VAL A 18 0.36 2.91 3.75
CA VAL A 18 0.42 4.19 4.48
C VAL A 18 1.29 4.07 5.74
N SER A 19 1.17 2.97 6.49
CA SER A 19 2.00 2.75 7.68
C SER A 19 3.48 2.57 7.32
N ALA A 20 3.78 1.88 6.22
CA ALA A 20 5.13 1.72 5.71
C ALA A 20 5.72 3.01 5.17
N ALA A 21 4.90 3.89 4.59
CA ALA A 21 5.32 5.21 4.11
C ALA A 21 5.84 6.10 5.26
N ASP A 22 5.23 5.98 6.44
CA ASP A 22 5.64 6.69 7.66
C ASP A 22 6.80 6.00 8.41
N ALA A 23 7.07 4.73 8.13
CA ALA A 23 8.15 3.96 8.74
C ALA A 23 9.43 3.92 7.88
N ASP A 24 10.49 3.33 8.44
CA ASP A 24 11.73 3.01 7.70
C ASP A 24 11.52 1.95 6.61
N ALA A 25 10.39 1.23 6.65
CA ALA A 25 9.98 0.26 5.63
C ALA A 25 9.69 0.91 4.25
N TYR A 26 9.52 2.24 4.21
CA TYR A 26 9.27 2.99 2.98
C TYR A 26 10.32 2.77 1.89
N TRP A 27 11.61 2.76 2.25
CA TRP A 27 12.68 2.63 1.27
C TRP A 27 12.58 1.31 0.52
N TRP A 28 12.40 0.23 1.27
CA TRP A 28 12.22 -1.10 0.73
C TRP A 28 10.92 -1.21 -0.07
N LEU A 29 9.81 -0.67 0.44
CA LEU A 29 8.52 -0.71 -0.25
C LEU A 29 8.57 0.06 -1.58
N SER A 30 9.26 1.20 -1.62
CA SER A 30 9.40 2.04 -2.83
C SER A 30 10.13 1.30 -3.95
N GLU A 31 11.24 0.63 -3.64
CA GLU A 31 11.98 -0.18 -4.60
C GLU A 31 11.16 -1.39 -5.07
N THR A 32 10.50 -2.07 -4.14
CA THR A 32 9.75 -3.30 -4.45
C THR A 32 8.51 -2.99 -5.29
N ILE A 33 7.79 -1.90 -4.99
CA ILE A 33 6.66 -1.43 -5.79
C ILE A 33 7.11 -1.04 -7.20
N GLU A 34 8.24 -0.33 -7.33
CA GLU A 34 8.75 0.04 -8.65
C GLU A 34 9.09 -1.18 -9.50
N GLN A 35 9.72 -2.20 -8.91
CA GLN A 35 10.09 -3.42 -9.60
C GLN A 35 8.88 -4.29 -9.98
N ARG A 36 7.88 -4.40 -9.09
CA ARG A 36 6.74 -5.33 -9.26
C ARG A 36 5.52 -4.69 -9.93
N LEU A 37 5.24 -3.41 -9.67
CA LEU A 37 4.05 -2.68 -10.15
C LEU A 37 4.41 -1.55 -11.12
N GLY A 38 5.60 -0.96 -10.97
CA GLY A 38 6.11 0.10 -11.84
C GLY A 38 6.26 1.45 -11.14
N ALA A 39 6.99 2.35 -11.80
CA ALA A 39 7.36 3.67 -11.28
C ALA A 39 6.15 4.58 -10.95
N ALA A 40 5.01 4.42 -11.63
CA ALA A 40 3.80 5.20 -11.36
C ALA A 40 3.26 4.96 -9.93
N TYR A 41 3.33 3.72 -9.45
CA TYR A 41 2.88 3.37 -8.10
C TYR A 41 3.87 3.86 -7.03
N ARG A 42 5.18 3.81 -7.32
CA ARG A 42 6.21 4.41 -6.47
C ARG A 42 6.01 5.92 -6.32
N ALA A 43 5.70 6.62 -7.41
CA ALA A 43 5.43 8.06 -7.37
C ALA A 43 4.24 8.38 -6.45
N ARG A 44 3.16 7.59 -6.51
CA ARG A 44 2.02 7.73 -5.60
C ARG A 44 2.41 7.51 -4.14
N LEU A 45 3.23 6.49 -3.84
CA LEU A 45 3.74 6.25 -2.49
C LEU A 45 4.61 7.41 -1.98
N THR A 46 5.46 7.97 -2.84
CA THR A 46 6.31 9.12 -2.52
C THR A 46 5.48 10.37 -2.20
N ALA A 47 4.40 10.59 -2.96
CA ALA A 47 3.45 11.68 -2.71
C ALA A 47 2.76 11.50 -1.37
N THR A 48 2.29 10.29 -1.05
CA THR A 48 1.69 9.98 0.27
C THR A 48 2.68 10.23 1.40
N ARG A 49 3.94 9.77 1.31
CA ARG A 49 4.97 10.06 2.34
C ARG A 49 5.18 11.56 2.53
N THR A 50 5.30 12.31 1.43
CA THR A 50 5.45 13.77 1.47
C THR A 50 4.26 14.42 2.17
N GLN A 51 3.04 13.95 1.88
CA GLN A 51 1.83 14.47 2.50
C GLN A 51 1.76 14.13 4.00
N LEU A 52 2.12 12.90 4.38
CA LEU A 52 2.17 12.45 5.78
C LEU A 52 3.18 13.27 6.60
N GLN A 53 4.34 13.60 6.04
CA GLN A 53 5.34 14.44 6.72
C GLN A 53 4.88 15.89 6.92
N GLN A 54 3.92 16.37 6.14
CA GLN A 54 3.44 17.75 6.19
C GLN A 54 2.18 17.93 7.04
N GLN A 55 1.53 16.86 7.51
CA GLN A 55 0.16 16.93 8.03
C GLN A 55 -0.04 16.15 9.33
N ASP A 56 -1.02 16.58 10.12
CA ASP A 56 -1.42 15.90 11.36
C ASP A 56 -1.98 14.48 11.11
N GLN A 57 -1.83 13.65 12.14
CA GLN A 57 -2.26 12.24 12.21
C GLN A 57 -3.71 11.99 11.77
N ALA A 58 -4.59 12.99 11.86
CA ALA A 58 -5.98 12.91 11.38
C ALA A 58 -6.09 12.75 9.85
N ARG A 59 -5.15 13.28 9.06
CA ARG A 59 -5.13 13.12 7.60
C ARG A 59 -4.55 11.77 7.15
N ASN A 60 -3.92 11.00 8.04
CA ASN A 60 -3.48 9.63 7.75
C ASN A 60 -4.68 8.74 7.39
N LEU A 61 -5.83 8.95 8.01
CA LEU A 61 -7.06 8.22 7.69
C LEU A 61 -7.59 8.54 6.29
N ALA A 62 -7.45 9.80 5.84
CA ALA A 62 -7.84 10.20 4.49
C ALA A 62 -6.95 9.53 3.44
N GLU A 63 -5.65 9.44 3.70
CA GLU A 63 -4.71 8.72 2.82
C GLU A 63 -5.02 7.23 2.75
N ILE A 64 -5.34 6.58 3.88
CA ILE A 64 -5.78 5.18 3.89
C ILE A 64 -7.05 5.01 3.05
N GLY A 65 -8.01 5.93 3.14
CA GLY A 65 -9.21 5.93 2.31
C GLY A 65 -8.88 6.05 0.81
N ALA A 66 -8.01 6.98 0.44
CA ALA A 66 -7.60 7.19 -0.95
C ALA A 66 -6.84 6.00 -1.53
N TRP A 67 -6.00 5.33 -0.73
CA TRP A 67 -5.31 4.11 -1.12
C TRP A 67 -6.25 2.92 -1.25
N ARG A 68 -7.26 2.80 -0.37
CA ARG A 68 -8.27 1.74 -0.46
C ARG A 68 -9.01 1.81 -1.79
N VAL A 69 -9.58 2.97 -2.11
CA VAL A 69 -10.34 3.15 -3.36
C VAL A 69 -9.45 2.88 -4.58
N PHE A 70 -8.20 3.37 -4.54
CA PHE A 70 -7.24 3.12 -5.62
C PHE A 70 -6.91 1.62 -5.79
N LEU A 71 -6.63 0.91 -4.70
CA LEU A 71 -6.34 -0.52 -4.76
C LEU A 71 -7.57 -1.35 -5.14
N GLU A 72 -8.75 -0.94 -4.69
CA GLU A 72 -10.02 -1.58 -5.04
C GLU A 72 -10.29 -1.46 -6.55
N ASP A 73 -10.20 -0.25 -7.10
CA ASP A 73 -10.34 0.01 -8.54
C ASP A 73 -9.26 -0.73 -9.37
N LEU A 74 -8.03 -0.74 -8.86
CA LEU A 74 -6.92 -1.44 -9.50
C LEU A 74 -7.12 -2.96 -9.52
N LEU A 75 -7.57 -3.56 -8.41
CA LEU A 75 -7.87 -5.00 -8.33
C LEU A 75 -9.10 -5.37 -9.16
N HIS A 76 -10.04 -4.44 -9.30
CA HIS A 76 -11.22 -4.62 -10.16
C HIS A 76 -10.83 -4.59 -11.65
N THR A 77 -9.99 -3.64 -12.03
CA THR A 77 -9.50 -3.47 -13.42
C THR A 77 -8.47 -4.53 -13.81
N ARG A 78 -7.64 -4.94 -12.85
CA ARG A 78 -6.50 -5.86 -13.03
C ARG A 78 -6.49 -6.93 -11.92
N PRO A 79 -7.38 -7.92 -11.99
CA PRO A 79 -7.38 -9.01 -11.01
C PRO A 79 -6.09 -9.85 -11.06
N ASP A 80 -5.34 -9.80 -12.16
CA ASP A 80 -4.04 -10.45 -12.35
C ASP A 80 -2.97 -10.00 -11.35
N ILE A 81 -3.05 -8.76 -10.85
CA ILE A 81 -2.07 -8.22 -9.91
C ILE A 81 -2.41 -8.53 -8.45
N GLN A 82 -3.58 -9.10 -8.17
CA GLN A 82 -4.02 -9.46 -6.81
C GLN A 82 -2.97 -10.26 -6.01
N PRO A 83 -2.36 -11.35 -6.54
CA PRO A 83 -1.34 -12.10 -5.80
C PRO A 83 -0.11 -11.24 -5.47
N VAL A 84 0.29 -10.34 -6.38
CA VAL A 84 1.43 -9.43 -6.17
C VAL A 84 1.15 -8.46 -5.02
N VAL A 85 -0.07 -7.90 -4.98
CA VAL A 85 -0.49 -7.00 -3.90
C VAL A 85 -0.53 -7.73 -2.56
N VAL A 86 -1.06 -8.95 -2.51
CA VAL A 86 -1.09 -9.77 -1.29
C VAL A 86 0.32 -10.07 -0.78
N GLU A 87 1.26 -10.41 -1.67
CA GLU A 87 2.65 -10.68 -1.32
C GLU A 87 3.33 -9.42 -0.75
N LEU A 88 3.14 -8.27 -1.41
CA LEU A 88 3.63 -6.97 -0.93
C LEU A 88 3.09 -6.65 0.48
N ILE A 89 1.81 -6.90 0.73
CA ILE A 89 1.19 -6.70 2.05
C ILE A 89 1.86 -7.59 3.10
N ALA A 90 2.05 -8.87 2.80
CA ALA A 90 2.64 -9.83 3.73
C ALA A 90 4.09 -9.47 4.07
N GLU A 91 4.91 -9.18 3.05
CA GLU A 91 6.32 -8.79 3.23
C GLU A 91 6.44 -7.47 4.01
N THR A 92 5.62 -6.47 3.68
CA THR A 92 5.64 -5.17 4.36
C THR A 92 5.19 -5.30 5.81
N SER A 93 4.12 -6.05 6.06
CA SER A 93 3.61 -6.30 7.42
C SER A 93 4.65 -7.04 8.27
N GLY A 94 5.35 -8.02 7.70
CA GLY A 94 6.45 -8.70 8.37
C GLY A 94 7.62 -7.78 8.74
N ARG A 95 7.85 -6.71 7.98
CA ARG A 95 8.87 -5.69 8.30
C ARG A 95 8.37 -4.69 9.33
N LEU A 96 7.10 -4.30 9.28
CA LEU A 96 6.48 -3.39 10.26
C LEU A 96 6.33 -4.04 11.64
N GLY A 97 6.02 -5.33 11.70
CA GLY A 97 5.85 -6.08 12.96
C GLY A 97 7.15 -6.52 13.63
N ARG A 98 8.32 -6.29 13.02
CA ARG A 98 9.63 -6.68 13.56
C ARG A 98 10.27 -5.59 14.45
N ARG A 99 9.45 -4.77 15.09
CA ARG A 99 9.88 -3.62 15.91
C ARG A 99 9.77 -3.92 17.39
#